data_AF-A0A8T4V9C5-F1
#
_entry.id   AF-A0A8T4V9C5-F1
#
_cell.length_a   1.000
_cell.length_b   1.000
_cell.length_c   1.000
_cell.angle_alpha   90.00
_cell.angle_beta   90.00
_cell.angle_gamma   90.00
#
_symmetry.space_group_name_H-M   'P 1'
#
loop_
_entity.id
_entity.type
_entity.pdbx_description
1 polymer ?
#
loop_
_entity_poly.entity_id
_entity_poly.type
_entity_poly.pdbx_seq_one_letter_code
_entity_poly.pdbx_strand_id
1 'polypeptide(L)'
;MEELQIIKPENKLIKIDRKSKIPLLGLIHIGIIDRGSSLLQIRASTACNMKCSFCSTSANSLNHLYNYEVELDYLIDWIKETIRLKDNLVNQINIDSVGEPSAYPKIVELVKAMKSLPGIEQVTMQSNGSLLSEIRINDLAAASLDRINFSIHSVNPEFSKYLFGSDYYNVDKILKTLDLINNSKIELNLTPVWLPGFNDKDIEDIIQLAKKLNCKISIQKYEVFRYSRKEKKTKEISWFKFYRKLGELEKKYDIKLKLGPIDFKISRSKRIPLVFRKGDKLKARVIMPGWIKGEMIAQADNRCITVFECNKNIGDIVNIRILDTKDSIYLAKEI
;
A
#
# COMPACT_ATOMS: atom_id res chain seq x y z
N MET A 1 10.75 -15.80 -21.25
CA MET A 1 10.51 -14.89 -20.11
C MET A 1 10.82 -13.49 -20.61
N GLU A 2 9.83 -12.77 -21.11
CA GLU A 2 10.01 -11.34 -21.41
C GLU A 2 10.19 -10.62 -20.08
N GLU A 3 11.32 -9.94 -19.91
CA GLU A 3 11.60 -9.09 -18.76
C GLU A 3 10.54 -7.99 -18.73
N LEU A 4 9.58 -8.09 -17.80
CA LEU A 4 8.70 -6.98 -17.45
C LEU A 4 9.60 -5.84 -16.97
N GLN A 5 9.82 -4.85 -17.83
CA GLN A 5 10.51 -3.62 -17.47
C GLN A 5 9.75 -2.99 -16.32
N ILE A 6 10.33 -3.04 -15.11
CA ILE A 6 9.99 -2.08 -14.06
C ILE A 6 10.18 -0.72 -14.73
N ILE A 7 9.09 0.04 -14.89
CA ILE A 7 9.14 1.42 -15.39
C ILE A 7 9.91 2.20 -14.32
N LYS A 8 11.24 2.18 -14.43
CA LYS A 8 12.14 2.98 -13.61
C LYS A 8 12.00 4.40 -14.15
N PRO A 9 11.46 5.36 -13.38
CA PRO A 9 11.77 6.74 -13.66
C PRO A 9 13.31 6.90 -13.54
N GLU A 10 13.87 8.06 -13.88
CA GLU A 10 15.30 8.39 -13.70
C GLU A 10 15.77 8.40 -12.22
N ASN A 11 15.10 7.66 -11.33
CA ASN A 11 15.09 7.78 -9.88
C ASN A 11 16.24 7.04 -9.19
N LYS A 12 16.94 7.77 -8.35
CA LYS A 12 17.90 7.27 -7.38
C LYS A 12 17.18 6.40 -6.34
N LEU A 13 17.71 5.20 -6.07
CA LEU A 13 17.23 4.31 -5.02
C LEU A 13 17.87 4.71 -3.67
N ILE A 14 17.04 4.93 -2.66
CA ILE A 14 17.44 5.14 -1.28
C ILE A 14 17.26 3.82 -0.54
N LYS A 15 18.37 3.27 -0.04
CA LYS A 15 18.36 2.07 0.79
C LYS A 15 18.33 2.47 2.26
N ILE A 16 17.36 1.94 2.99
CA ILE A 16 17.25 2.10 4.44
C ILE A 16 17.65 0.79 5.09
N ASP A 17 18.79 0.79 5.76
CA ASP A 17 19.39 -0.39 6.39
C ASP A 17 19.75 -0.11 7.85
N ARG A 18 20.26 -1.13 8.55
CA ARG A 18 20.69 -0.97 9.96
C ARG A 18 21.76 0.10 10.15
N LYS A 19 22.62 0.35 9.15
CA LYS A 19 23.70 1.36 9.22
C LYS A 19 23.14 2.77 9.12
N SER A 20 22.07 2.97 8.37
CA SER A 20 21.40 4.27 8.23
C SER A 20 20.82 4.79 9.55
N LYS A 21 20.44 3.89 10.47
CA LYS A 21 19.74 4.21 11.74
C LYS A 21 18.49 5.08 11.55
N ILE A 22 17.91 5.06 10.35
CA ILE A 22 16.69 5.80 10.02
C ILE A 22 15.48 5.08 10.63
N PRO A 23 14.63 5.78 11.39
CA PRO A 23 13.40 5.19 11.91
C PRO A 23 12.41 4.75 10.83
N LEU A 24 11.73 3.62 11.04
CA LEU A 24 10.68 3.12 10.14
C LEU A 24 9.26 3.50 10.61
N LEU A 25 9.15 4.49 11.49
CA LEU A 25 7.89 5.08 11.96
C LEU A 25 7.86 6.57 11.61
N GLY A 26 6.69 7.08 11.25
CA GLY A 26 6.47 8.50 11.00
C GLY A 26 6.22 8.89 9.55
N LEU A 27 6.42 7.96 8.60
CA LEU A 27 6.25 8.23 7.17
C LEU A 27 5.05 7.48 6.59
N ILE A 28 4.42 8.10 5.59
CA ILE A 28 3.33 7.46 4.84
C ILE A 28 3.88 6.49 3.78
N HIS A 29 5.00 6.76 3.13
CA HIS A 29 5.38 6.01 1.92
C HIS A 29 6.23 4.76 2.16
N ILE A 30 6.90 4.66 3.31
CA ILE A 30 7.82 3.58 3.64
C ILE A 30 7.80 3.29 5.15
N GLY A 31 8.06 2.05 5.55
CA GLY A 31 8.10 1.63 6.95
C GLY A 31 6.76 1.06 7.44
N ILE A 32 6.39 1.41 8.67
CA ILE A 32 5.29 0.80 9.42
C ILE A 32 4.24 1.85 9.74
N ILE A 33 2.97 1.53 9.47
CA ILE A 33 1.83 2.40 9.79
C ILE A 33 0.89 1.67 10.74
N ASP A 34 0.52 2.35 11.82
CA ASP A 34 -0.46 1.89 12.81
C ASP A 34 -1.70 2.78 12.79
N ARG A 35 -2.84 2.17 12.47
CA ARG A 35 -4.15 2.85 12.42
C ARG A 35 -5.04 2.56 13.64
N GLY A 36 -4.48 2.03 14.72
CA GLY A 36 -5.23 1.73 15.95
C GLY A 36 -6.08 0.45 15.84
N SER A 37 -5.59 -0.52 15.10
CA SER A 37 -6.18 -1.86 15.01
C SER A 37 -5.16 -2.93 15.39
N SER A 38 -5.60 -4.18 15.45
CA SER A 38 -4.75 -5.36 15.61
C SER A 38 -3.90 -5.68 14.36
N LEU A 39 -4.01 -4.86 13.31
CA LEU A 39 -3.32 -5.00 12.03
C LEU A 39 -2.30 -3.87 11.83
N LEU A 40 -1.06 -4.23 11.51
CA LEU A 40 -0.03 -3.29 11.04
C LEU A 40 0.02 -3.26 9.51
N GLN A 41 0.25 -2.07 8.93
CA GLN A 41 0.54 -1.90 7.50
C GLN A 41 2.06 -1.77 7.31
N ILE A 42 2.62 -2.59 6.42
CA ILE A 42 4.07 -2.68 6.19
C ILE A 42 4.39 -2.33 4.75
N ARG A 43 5.26 -1.33 4.57
CA ARG A 43 5.74 -0.83 3.28
C ARG A 43 7.24 -1.02 3.19
N ALA A 44 7.67 -2.09 2.51
CA ALA A 44 9.09 -2.43 2.37
C ALA A 44 9.78 -1.71 1.20
N SER A 45 9.00 -1.27 0.21
CA SER A 45 9.49 -0.54 -0.96
C SER A 45 8.42 0.41 -1.51
N THR A 46 8.84 1.46 -2.22
CA THR A 46 7.95 2.33 -3.01
C THR A 46 7.92 1.98 -4.50
N ALA A 47 8.68 0.99 -4.95
CA ALA A 47 8.77 0.61 -6.35
C ALA A 47 7.41 0.15 -6.88
N CYS A 48 7.11 0.50 -8.13
CA CYS A 48 5.91 0.03 -8.84
C CYS A 48 6.26 -0.26 -10.29
N ASN A 49 5.54 -1.17 -10.92
CA ASN A 49 5.70 -1.49 -12.33
C ASN A 49 4.49 -1.04 -13.18
N MET A 50 3.58 -0.26 -12.59
CA MET A 50 2.38 0.28 -13.25
C MET A 50 2.36 1.81 -13.20
N LYS A 51 1.51 2.41 -14.04
CA LYS A 51 1.29 3.86 -14.11
C LYS A 51 -0.21 4.20 -14.12
N CYS A 52 -0.98 3.57 -13.24
CA CYS A 52 -2.45 3.57 -13.31
C CYS A 52 -3.07 4.98 -13.42
N SER A 53 -4.06 5.17 -14.29
CA SER A 53 -4.61 6.50 -14.63
C SER A 53 -5.28 7.23 -13.46
N PHE A 54 -5.71 6.48 -12.44
CA PHE A 54 -6.41 6.94 -11.23
C PHE A 54 -5.59 6.75 -9.93
N CYS A 55 -4.29 6.42 -10.04
CA CYS A 55 -3.46 6.06 -8.88
C CYS A 55 -3.41 7.19 -7.83
N SER A 56 -3.88 6.90 -6.61
CA SER A 56 -3.94 7.85 -5.50
C SER A 56 -2.56 8.34 -5.05
N THR A 57 -1.55 7.49 -5.19
CA THR A 57 -0.15 7.76 -4.82
C THR A 57 0.70 8.22 -5.99
N SER A 58 0.20 8.22 -7.24
CA SER A 58 1.00 8.61 -8.41
C SER A 58 2.35 7.90 -8.53
N ALA A 59 2.42 6.61 -8.16
CA ALA A 59 3.64 5.81 -8.32
C ALA A 59 4.21 5.95 -9.76
N ASN A 60 5.54 6.07 -9.87
CA ASN A 60 6.25 6.35 -11.13
C ASN A 60 5.86 7.67 -11.84
N SER A 61 5.39 8.67 -11.10
CA SER A 61 5.23 10.03 -11.64
C SER A 61 6.56 10.79 -11.64
N LEU A 62 6.68 11.82 -12.49
CA LEU A 62 7.84 12.73 -12.50
C LEU A 62 7.97 13.56 -11.21
N ASN A 63 6.92 13.61 -10.40
CA ASN A 63 6.98 14.24 -9.08
C ASN A 63 7.63 13.32 -8.03
N HIS A 64 7.75 12.02 -8.33
CA HIS A 64 8.41 11.06 -7.47
C HIS A 64 9.86 10.94 -7.89
N LEU A 65 10.78 11.55 -7.14
CA LEU A 65 12.19 11.65 -7.53
C LEU A 65 13.04 10.48 -7.04
N TYR A 66 12.56 9.76 -6.03
CA TYR A 66 13.31 8.71 -5.35
C TYR A 66 12.43 7.49 -5.13
N ASN A 67 13.05 6.31 -5.22
CA ASN A 67 12.47 5.08 -4.71
C ASN A 67 13.14 4.69 -3.41
N TYR A 68 12.41 4.02 -2.52
CA TYR A 68 12.91 3.56 -1.23
C TYR A 68 12.83 2.05 -1.17
N GLU A 69 13.80 1.45 -0.51
CA GLU A 69 13.82 0.02 -0.19
C GLU A 69 14.41 -0.17 1.19
N VAL A 70 13.71 -0.93 2.03
CA VAL A 70 14.17 -1.27 3.39
C VAL A 70 14.82 -2.64 3.38
N GLU A 71 15.97 -2.75 4.02
CA GLU A 71 16.62 -4.02 4.33
C GLU A 71 15.69 -4.91 5.16
N LEU A 72 15.51 -6.17 4.73
CA LEU A 72 14.59 -7.13 5.35
C LEU A 72 14.78 -7.24 6.88
N ASP A 73 15.99 -7.53 7.34
CA ASP A 73 16.23 -7.77 8.78
C ASP A 73 16.00 -6.51 9.61
N TYR A 74 16.33 -5.34 9.06
CA TYR A 74 16.06 -4.06 9.69
C TYR A 74 14.55 -3.77 9.79
N LEU A 75 13.80 -4.07 8.73
CA LEU A 75 12.34 -3.97 8.74
C LEU A 75 11.72 -4.90 9.80
N ILE A 76 12.17 -6.15 9.89
CA ILE A 76 11.68 -7.12 10.88
C ILE A 76 11.95 -6.66 12.31
N ASP A 77 13.11 -6.07 12.59
CA ASP A 77 13.43 -5.54 13.92
C ASP A 77 12.48 -4.40 14.32
N TRP A 78 12.19 -3.49 13.39
CA TRP A 78 11.21 -2.42 13.62
C TRP A 78 9.79 -2.93 13.78
N ILE A 79 9.41 -4.01 13.09
CA ILE A 79 8.11 -4.66 13.27
C ILE A 79 8.00 -5.22 14.68
N LYS A 80 9.03 -5.95 15.16
CA LYS A 80 9.08 -6.46 16.54
C LYS A 80 8.96 -5.34 17.57
N GLU A 81 9.70 -4.25 17.39
CA GLU A 81 9.62 -3.09 18.27
C GLU A 81 8.23 -2.45 18.25
N THR A 82 7.59 -2.35 17.07
CA THR A 82 6.24 -1.79 16.95
C THR A 82 5.19 -2.68 17.62
N ILE A 83 5.32 -4.00 17.50
CA ILE A 83 4.46 -4.97 18.21
C ILE A 83 4.62 -4.80 19.72
N ARG A 84 5.85 -4.63 20.21
CA ARG A 84 6.14 -4.36 21.64
C ARG A 84 5.51 -3.05 22.11
N LEU A 85 5.60 -1.98 21.33
CA LEU A 85 4.97 -0.68 21.62
C LEU A 85 3.43 -0.75 21.67
N LYS A 86 2.84 -1.77 21.06
CA LYS A 86 1.40 -2.08 21.08
C LYS A 86 1.05 -3.19 22.10
N ASP A 87 1.92 -3.42 23.09
CA ASP A 87 1.72 -4.41 24.16
C ASP A 87 1.45 -5.83 23.64
N ASN A 88 2.04 -6.19 22.49
CA ASN A 88 1.84 -7.47 21.79
C ASN A 88 0.38 -7.75 21.36
N LEU A 89 -0.43 -6.69 21.15
CA LEU A 89 -1.82 -6.79 20.71
C LEU A 89 -2.00 -6.78 19.18
N VAL A 90 -0.92 -7.00 18.43
CA VAL A 90 -0.94 -7.14 16.97
C VAL A 90 -1.07 -8.62 16.64
N ASN A 91 -2.07 -8.98 15.84
CA ASN A 91 -2.23 -10.34 15.34
C ASN A 91 -2.29 -10.43 13.81
N GLN A 92 -2.28 -9.30 13.11
CA GLN A 92 -2.24 -9.28 11.65
C GLN A 92 -1.20 -8.30 11.11
N ILE A 93 -0.64 -8.64 9.97
CA ILE A 93 0.24 -7.79 9.19
C ILE A 93 -0.25 -7.76 7.75
N ASN A 94 -0.47 -6.56 7.20
CA ASN A 94 -0.75 -6.38 5.78
C ASN A 94 0.39 -5.65 5.09
N ILE A 95 1.02 -6.32 4.13
CA ILE A 95 2.01 -5.74 3.22
C ILE A 95 1.24 -4.91 2.19
N ASP A 96 1.28 -3.60 2.33
CA ASP A 96 0.85 -2.67 1.30
C ASP A 96 2.05 -1.90 0.75
N SER A 97 1.79 -1.04 -0.22
CA SER A 97 2.80 -0.13 -0.71
C SER A 97 2.11 1.07 -1.32
N VAL A 98 2.85 2.17 -1.41
CA VAL A 98 2.51 3.26 -2.33
C VAL A 98 2.79 2.90 -3.79
N GLY A 99 3.45 1.77 -4.03
CA GLY A 99 3.70 1.12 -5.31
C GLY A 99 3.17 -0.33 -5.33
N GLU A 100 3.98 -1.28 -5.80
CA GLU A 100 3.63 -2.70 -5.92
C GLU A 100 4.43 -3.54 -4.92
N PRO A 101 3.80 -4.16 -3.90
CA PRO A 101 4.50 -5.00 -2.93
C PRO A 101 5.32 -6.14 -3.56
N SER A 102 4.84 -6.76 -4.64
CA SER A 102 5.55 -7.85 -5.33
C SER A 102 6.79 -7.40 -6.10
N ALA A 103 7.05 -6.08 -6.17
CA ALA A 103 8.29 -5.53 -6.69
C ALA A 103 9.41 -5.56 -5.64
N TYR A 104 9.11 -5.78 -4.35
CA TYR A 104 10.13 -5.95 -3.32
C TYR A 104 10.90 -7.26 -3.55
N PRO A 105 12.25 -7.23 -3.68
CA PRO A 105 13.02 -8.42 -4.05
C PRO A 105 12.88 -9.59 -3.08
N LYS A 106 12.69 -9.32 -1.79
CA LYS A 106 12.61 -10.32 -0.71
C LYS A 106 11.18 -10.54 -0.20
N ILE A 107 10.18 -10.45 -1.08
CA ILE A 107 8.77 -10.51 -0.68
C ILE A 107 8.39 -11.84 -0.01
N VAL A 108 8.93 -12.97 -0.49
CA VAL A 108 8.65 -14.30 0.07
C VAL A 108 9.28 -14.43 1.46
N GLU A 109 10.54 -14.01 1.60
CA GLU A 109 11.27 -14.02 2.88
C GLU A 109 10.63 -13.08 3.89
N LEU A 110 10.13 -11.92 3.44
CA LEU A 110 9.38 -10.99 4.27
C LEU A 110 8.12 -11.62 4.83
N VAL A 111 7.31 -12.27 3.99
CA VAL A 111 6.11 -13.01 4.43
C VAL A 111 6.48 -14.07 5.46
N LYS A 112 7.47 -14.91 5.14
CA LYS A 112 7.92 -15.99 6.03
C LYS A 112 8.39 -15.46 7.38
N ALA A 113 9.20 -14.41 7.38
CA ALA A 113 9.72 -13.79 8.60
C ALA A 113 8.59 -13.20 9.46
N MET A 114 7.62 -12.50 8.86
CA MET A 114 6.49 -11.93 9.60
C MET A 114 5.55 -12.99 10.15
N LYS A 115 5.30 -14.07 9.40
CA LYS A 115 4.47 -15.19 9.85
C LYS A 115 5.11 -15.95 11.02
N SER A 116 6.43 -15.92 11.12
CA SER A 116 7.17 -16.52 12.25
C SER A 116 7.17 -15.69 13.53
N LEU A 117 6.66 -14.46 13.50
CA LEU A 117 6.62 -13.61 14.69
C LEU A 117 5.56 -14.09 15.69
N PRO A 118 5.87 -14.19 16.99
CA PRO A 118 4.91 -14.59 18.01
C PRO A 118 3.66 -13.70 18.01
N GLY A 119 2.48 -14.32 18.06
CA GLY A 119 1.18 -13.63 18.07
C GLY A 119 0.64 -13.25 16.69
N ILE A 120 1.43 -13.33 15.61
CA ILE A 120 0.95 -13.04 14.26
C ILE A 120 0.18 -14.23 13.71
N GLU A 121 -1.13 -14.05 13.56
CA GLU A 121 -2.07 -15.03 13.02
C GLU A 121 -2.24 -14.90 11.51
N GLN A 122 -2.19 -13.68 10.96
CA GLN A 122 -2.38 -13.44 9.52
C GLN A 122 -1.33 -12.51 8.93
N VAL A 123 -0.77 -12.90 7.78
CA VAL A 123 0.03 -12.06 6.89
C VAL A 123 -0.68 -11.98 5.55
N THR A 124 -1.00 -10.76 5.12
CA THR A 124 -1.71 -10.51 3.86
C THR A 124 -0.92 -9.52 3.02
N MET A 125 -1.17 -9.48 1.71
CA MET A 125 -0.52 -8.49 0.85
C MET A 125 -1.45 -7.91 -0.20
N GLN A 126 -1.12 -6.74 -0.71
CA GLN A 126 -1.71 -6.18 -1.92
C GLN A 126 -0.86 -6.54 -3.13
N SER A 127 -1.48 -6.73 -4.29
CA SER A 127 -0.75 -6.83 -5.56
C SER A 127 -1.64 -6.51 -6.76
N ASN A 128 -1.06 -5.95 -7.81
CA ASN A 128 -1.62 -5.88 -9.16
C ASN A 128 -1.45 -7.19 -9.96
N GLY A 129 -0.76 -8.19 -9.38
CA GLY A 129 -0.63 -9.53 -9.92
C GLY A 129 0.34 -9.72 -11.08
N SER A 130 0.76 -8.65 -11.75
CA SER A 130 1.61 -8.75 -12.94
C SER A 130 3.00 -9.36 -12.66
N LEU A 131 3.47 -9.30 -11.42
CA LEU A 131 4.73 -9.87 -10.96
C LEU A 131 4.56 -11.21 -10.22
N LEU A 132 3.36 -11.79 -10.21
CA LEU A 132 3.07 -13.09 -9.57
C LEU A 132 3.13 -14.21 -10.62
N SER A 133 4.29 -14.83 -10.76
CA SER A 133 4.42 -16.09 -11.49
C SER A 133 3.86 -17.26 -10.67
N GLU A 134 3.59 -18.39 -11.32
CA GLU A 134 3.17 -19.62 -10.65
C GLU A 134 4.16 -20.05 -9.56
N ILE A 135 5.47 -20.01 -9.85
CA ILE A 135 6.54 -20.30 -8.88
C ILE A 135 6.41 -19.36 -7.68
N ARG A 136 6.25 -18.04 -7.92
CA ARG A 136 6.15 -17.06 -6.83
C ARG A 136 4.87 -17.24 -6.01
N ILE A 137 3.75 -17.64 -6.61
CA ILE A 137 2.51 -17.96 -5.89
C ILE A 137 2.75 -19.17 -4.97
N ASN A 138 3.39 -20.22 -5.50
CA ASN A 138 3.73 -21.42 -4.71
C ASN A 138 4.67 -21.08 -3.55
N ASP A 139 5.69 -20.25 -3.77
CA ASP A 139 6.62 -19.81 -2.74
C ASP A 139 5.91 -18.97 -1.65
N LEU A 140 5.01 -18.07 -2.04
CA LEU A 140 4.20 -17.28 -1.10
C LEU A 140 3.25 -18.18 -0.28
N ALA A 141 2.65 -19.18 -0.92
CA ALA A 141 1.80 -20.17 -0.23
C ALA A 141 2.63 -21.01 0.76
N ALA A 142 3.83 -21.43 0.37
CA ALA A 142 4.76 -22.14 1.24
C ALA A 142 5.26 -21.27 2.41
N ALA A 143 5.44 -19.96 2.18
CA ALA A 143 5.70 -18.96 3.21
C ALA A 143 4.48 -18.67 4.11
N SER A 144 3.34 -19.34 3.85
CA SER A 144 2.09 -19.20 4.61
C SER A 144 1.47 -17.80 4.53
N LEU A 145 1.53 -17.17 3.35
CA LEU A 145 0.72 -15.99 3.05
C LEU A 145 -0.78 -16.35 3.13
N ASP A 146 -1.54 -15.61 3.93
CA ASP A 146 -2.94 -15.92 4.18
C ASP A 146 -3.88 -15.36 3.11
N ARG A 147 -3.60 -14.15 2.59
CA ARG A 147 -4.48 -13.48 1.61
C ARG A 147 -3.74 -12.55 0.66
N ILE A 148 -4.17 -12.54 -0.60
CA ILE A 148 -3.85 -11.50 -1.58
C ILE A 148 -5.09 -10.62 -1.83
N ASN A 149 -4.94 -9.33 -1.54
CA ASN A 149 -5.85 -8.28 -1.98
C ASN A 149 -5.44 -7.86 -3.40
N PHE A 150 -6.14 -8.42 -4.39
CA PHE A 150 -5.75 -8.38 -5.79
C PHE A 150 -6.40 -7.21 -6.52
N SER A 151 -5.57 -6.27 -6.98
CA SER A 151 -6.03 -5.14 -7.78
C SER A 151 -6.31 -5.57 -9.21
N ILE A 152 -7.59 -5.59 -9.58
CA ILE A 152 -8.09 -5.79 -10.93
C ILE A 152 -9.18 -4.74 -11.18
N HIS A 153 -9.16 -4.06 -12.33
CA HIS A 153 -10.02 -2.89 -12.57
C HIS A 153 -10.87 -2.98 -13.84
N SER A 154 -10.55 -3.95 -14.69
CA SER A 154 -11.30 -4.31 -15.89
C SER A 154 -10.91 -5.73 -16.29
N VAL A 155 -11.87 -6.47 -16.87
CA VAL A 155 -11.62 -7.75 -17.57
C VAL A 155 -11.47 -7.55 -19.08
N ASN A 156 -11.62 -6.32 -19.57
CA ASN A 156 -11.39 -5.97 -20.96
C ASN A 156 -9.89 -5.72 -21.20
N PRO A 157 -9.25 -6.39 -22.17
CA PRO A 157 -7.81 -6.27 -22.40
C PRO A 157 -7.32 -4.83 -22.59
N GLU A 158 -7.90 -4.09 -23.54
CA GLU A 158 -7.46 -2.74 -23.87
C GLU A 158 -7.77 -1.74 -22.76
N PHE A 159 -8.95 -1.87 -22.13
CA PHE A 159 -9.29 -0.99 -21.03
C PHE A 159 -8.45 -1.25 -19.78
N SER A 160 -8.08 -2.50 -19.53
CA SER A 160 -7.17 -2.84 -18.42
C SER A 160 -5.78 -2.23 -18.61
N LYS A 161 -5.19 -2.31 -19.82
CA LYS A 161 -3.92 -1.62 -20.15
C LYS A 161 -4.00 -0.12 -19.92
N TYR A 162 -5.09 0.50 -20.36
CA TYR A 162 -5.35 1.92 -20.13
C TYR A 162 -5.41 2.25 -18.63
N LEU A 163 -6.20 1.52 -17.87
CA LEU A 163 -6.40 1.74 -16.43
C LEU A 163 -5.12 1.54 -15.64
N PHE A 164 -4.30 0.54 -15.97
CA PHE A 164 -2.99 0.30 -15.35
C PHE A 164 -1.86 1.17 -15.92
N GLY A 165 -2.10 1.85 -17.04
CA GLY A 165 -1.12 2.71 -17.71
C GLY A 165 0.12 1.92 -18.17
N SER A 166 -0.07 0.70 -18.67
CA SER A 166 1.01 -0.18 -19.12
C SER A 166 0.52 -1.09 -20.26
N ASP A 167 1.17 -1.00 -21.42
CA ASP A 167 0.86 -1.85 -22.58
C ASP A 167 1.21 -3.33 -22.33
N TYR A 168 2.10 -3.59 -21.37
CA TYR A 168 2.49 -4.93 -20.94
C TYR A 168 1.50 -5.59 -19.98
N TYR A 169 0.51 -4.84 -19.47
CA TYR A 169 -0.53 -5.43 -18.62
C TYR A 169 -1.41 -6.36 -19.46
N ASN A 170 -1.38 -7.65 -19.13
CA ASN A 170 -2.12 -8.69 -19.86
C ASN A 170 -3.19 -9.30 -18.96
N VAL A 171 -4.45 -8.91 -19.19
CA VAL A 171 -5.57 -9.37 -18.36
C VAL A 171 -5.82 -10.87 -18.46
N ASP A 172 -5.58 -11.51 -19.61
CA ASP A 172 -5.76 -12.95 -19.76
C ASP A 172 -4.77 -13.74 -18.90
N LYS A 173 -3.52 -13.26 -18.82
CA LYS A 173 -2.53 -13.82 -17.89
C LYS A 173 -2.94 -13.59 -16.44
N ILE A 174 -3.52 -12.43 -16.13
CA ILE A 174 -4.02 -12.11 -14.79
C ILE A 174 -5.16 -13.04 -14.40
N LEU A 175 -6.11 -13.32 -15.30
CA LEU A 175 -7.20 -14.27 -15.03
C LEU A 175 -6.66 -15.68 -14.69
N LYS A 176 -5.65 -16.15 -15.44
CA LYS A 176 -4.95 -17.41 -15.10
C LYS A 176 -4.25 -17.35 -13.74
N THR A 177 -3.66 -16.20 -13.40
CA THR A 177 -3.02 -15.96 -12.10
C THR A 177 -4.05 -16.01 -10.96
N LEU A 178 -5.25 -15.47 -11.17
CA LEU A 178 -6.35 -15.56 -10.20
C LEU A 178 -6.78 -17.02 -9.99
N ASP A 179 -6.91 -17.81 -11.06
CA ASP A 179 -7.23 -19.24 -10.96
C ASP A 179 -6.14 -20.00 -10.17
N LEU A 180 -4.86 -19.72 -10.40
CA LEU A 180 -3.76 -20.32 -9.64
C LEU A 180 -3.81 -19.97 -8.15
N ILE A 181 -4.04 -18.69 -7.81
CA ILE A 181 -4.18 -18.27 -6.41
C ILE A 181 -5.40 -18.95 -5.78
N ASN A 182 -6.53 -19.01 -6.49
CA ASN A 182 -7.77 -19.60 -5.99
C ASN A 182 -7.67 -21.11 -5.74
N ASN A 183 -6.77 -21.81 -6.47
CA ASN A 183 -6.46 -23.22 -6.25
C ASN A 183 -5.31 -23.45 -5.25
N SER A 184 -4.75 -22.37 -4.68
CA SER A 184 -3.71 -22.44 -3.65
C SER A 184 -4.32 -22.34 -2.24
N LYS A 185 -3.46 -22.28 -1.21
CA LYS A 185 -3.89 -22.03 0.18
C LYS A 185 -4.12 -20.54 0.50
N ILE A 186 -3.88 -19.65 -0.46
CA ILE A 186 -3.97 -18.20 -0.29
C ILE A 186 -5.40 -17.74 -0.57
N GLU A 187 -6.03 -17.05 0.39
CA GLU A 187 -7.34 -16.41 0.18
C GLU A 187 -7.22 -15.32 -0.89
N LEU A 188 -8.21 -15.27 -1.78
CA LEU A 188 -8.32 -14.22 -2.80
C LEU A 188 -9.37 -13.17 -2.39
N ASN A 189 -9.02 -11.90 -2.52
CA ASN A 189 -9.96 -10.78 -2.39
C ASN A 189 -9.74 -9.80 -3.55
N LEU A 190 -10.72 -9.66 -4.45
CA LEU A 190 -10.62 -8.73 -5.58
C LEU A 190 -10.87 -7.30 -5.10
N THR A 191 -10.02 -6.35 -5.47
CA THR A 191 -10.08 -4.97 -4.97
C THR A 191 -10.15 -3.93 -6.10
N PRO A 192 -11.21 -3.90 -6.92
CA PRO A 192 -11.35 -2.90 -7.97
C PRO A 192 -11.56 -1.50 -7.39
N VAL A 193 -11.06 -0.47 -8.07
CA VAL A 193 -11.46 0.93 -7.81
C VAL A 193 -12.64 1.25 -8.71
N TRP A 194 -13.74 1.71 -8.11
CA TRP A 194 -14.89 2.17 -8.88
C TRP A 194 -14.69 3.63 -9.30
N LEU A 195 -14.68 3.84 -10.62
CA LEU A 195 -14.59 5.11 -11.34
C LEU A 195 -15.98 5.43 -11.92
N PRO A 196 -16.83 6.19 -11.19
CA PRO A 196 -18.25 6.35 -11.51
C PRO A 196 -18.47 6.88 -12.94
N GLY A 197 -19.35 6.20 -13.68
CA GLY A 197 -19.68 6.52 -15.07
C GLY A 197 -18.60 6.14 -16.08
N PHE A 198 -17.47 5.57 -15.64
CA PHE A 198 -16.35 5.26 -16.51
C PHE A 198 -16.02 3.77 -16.58
N ASN A 199 -16.03 3.06 -15.44
CA ASN A 199 -15.84 1.61 -15.39
C ASN A 199 -17.00 0.85 -14.71
N ASP A 200 -18.21 1.43 -14.73
CA ASP A 200 -19.38 0.85 -14.05
C ASP A 200 -19.66 -0.59 -14.50
N LYS A 201 -19.54 -0.86 -15.81
CA LYS A 201 -19.69 -2.21 -16.37
C LYS A 201 -18.60 -3.15 -15.85
N ASP A 202 -17.35 -2.70 -15.81
CA ASP A 202 -16.24 -3.52 -15.32
C ASP A 202 -16.40 -3.89 -13.84
N ILE A 203 -16.96 -3.00 -13.02
CA ILE A 203 -17.30 -3.34 -11.63
C ILE A 203 -18.29 -4.50 -11.58
N GLU A 204 -19.32 -4.46 -12.42
CA GLU A 204 -20.30 -5.55 -12.51
C GLU A 204 -19.68 -6.85 -13.04
N ASP A 205 -18.80 -6.78 -14.04
CA ASP A 205 -18.10 -7.93 -14.60
C ASP A 205 -17.14 -8.55 -13.54
N ILE A 206 -16.46 -7.73 -12.75
CA ILE A 206 -15.57 -8.18 -11.67
C ILE A 206 -16.37 -8.77 -10.49
N ILE A 207 -17.58 -8.27 -10.21
CA ILE A 207 -18.49 -8.91 -9.24
C ILE A 207 -18.82 -10.34 -9.70
N GLN A 208 -19.15 -10.52 -10.98
CA GLN A 208 -19.43 -11.86 -11.52
C GLN A 208 -18.19 -12.75 -11.49
N LEU A 209 -17.01 -12.20 -11.78
CA LEU A 209 -15.75 -12.92 -11.63
C LEU A 209 -15.51 -13.36 -10.18
N ALA A 210 -15.76 -12.49 -9.20
CA ALA A 210 -15.64 -12.83 -7.78
C ALA A 210 -16.57 -13.99 -7.39
N LYS A 211 -17.82 -13.99 -7.89
CA LYS A 211 -18.77 -15.09 -7.70
C LYS A 211 -18.27 -16.39 -8.33
N LYS A 212 -17.76 -16.34 -9.57
CA LYS A 212 -17.21 -17.51 -10.27
C LYS A 212 -16.05 -18.13 -9.50
N LEU A 213 -15.18 -17.29 -8.94
CA LEU A 213 -14.02 -17.73 -8.15
C LEU A 213 -14.39 -18.08 -6.70
N ASN A 214 -15.62 -17.83 -6.26
CA ASN A 214 -16.06 -17.97 -4.87
C ASN A 214 -15.17 -17.19 -3.87
N CYS A 215 -14.83 -15.95 -4.23
CA CYS A 215 -13.93 -15.10 -3.45
C CYS A 215 -14.58 -13.78 -3.04
N LYS A 216 -13.96 -13.07 -2.08
CA LYS A 216 -14.44 -11.76 -1.63
C LYS A 216 -14.13 -10.68 -2.66
N ILE A 217 -14.91 -9.60 -2.64
CA ILE A 217 -14.66 -8.40 -3.43
C ILE A 217 -14.80 -7.15 -2.56
N SER A 218 -13.72 -6.38 -2.48
CA SER A 218 -13.64 -5.11 -1.75
C SER A 218 -13.54 -3.95 -2.74
N ILE A 219 -14.69 -3.48 -3.25
CA ILE A 219 -14.74 -2.33 -4.15
C ILE A 219 -14.24 -1.09 -3.40
N GLN A 220 -13.29 -0.38 -3.99
CA GLN A 220 -12.68 0.82 -3.43
C GLN A 220 -13.34 2.06 -4.04
N LYS A 221 -13.62 3.06 -3.19
CA LYS A 221 -14.09 4.36 -3.66
C LYS A 221 -12.94 5.11 -4.31
N TYR A 222 -13.16 5.68 -5.50
CA TYR A 222 -12.22 6.64 -6.07
C TYR A 222 -12.13 7.90 -5.20
N GLU A 223 -10.90 8.26 -4.83
CA GLU A 223 -10.55 9.44 -4.03
C GLU A 223 -9.46 10.23 -4.75
N VAL A 224 -9.58 11.56 -4.76
CA VAL A 224 -8.64 12.44 -5.46
C VAL A 224 -7.82 13.23 -4.44
N PHE A 225 -6.50 13.05 -4.47
CA PHE A 225 -5.56 13.76 -3.60
C PHE A 225 -4.78 14.82 -4.39
N ARG A 226 -4.09 15.74 -3.68
CA ARG A 226 -3.32 16.84 -4.30
C ARG A 226 -2.35 16.35 -5.37
N TYR A 227 -1.65 15.25 -5.10
CA TYR A 227 -0.62 14.69 -5.98
C TYR A 227 -1.06 13.43 -6.71
N SER A 228 -2.34 13.02 -6.65
CA SER A 228 -2.80 11.80 -7.34
C SER A 228 -2.86 11.99 -8.85
N ARG A 229 -2.76 10.89 -9.60
CA ARG A 229 -3.16 10.87 -11.01
C ARG A 229 -4.67 10.88 -11.04
N LYS A 230 -5.22 11.82 -11.83
CA LYS A 230 -6.65 12.07 -11.90
C LYS A 230 -7.18 11.54 -13.23
N GLU A 231 -8.07 10.56 -13.16
CA GLU A 231 -8.81 10.12 -14.33
C GLU A 231 -9.75 11.24 -14.78
N LYS A 232 -9.60 11.71 -16.02
CA LYS A 232 -10.30 12.87 -16.57
C LYS A 232 -11.77 12.55 -16.89
N LYS A 233 -12.08 11.27 -17.10
CA LYS A 233 -13.41 10.80 -17.53
C LYS A 233 -14.35 10.48 -16.36
N THR A 234 -13.95 10.74 -15.12
CA THR A 234 -14.78 10.48 -13.93
C THR A 234 -14.56 11.52 -12.84
N LYS A 235 -15.42 11.53 -11.82
CA LYS A 235 -15.31 12.40 -10.64
C LYS A 235 -15.53 11.59 -9.36
N GLU A 236 -14.89 12.03 -8.29
CA GLU A 236 -15.15 11.52 -6.96
C GLU A 236 -16.62 11.72 -6.55
N ILE A 237 -17.19 10.72 -5.89
CA ILE A 237 -18.52 10.77 -5.29
C ILE A 237 -18.45 10.73 -3.76
N SER A 238 -19.53 11.16 -3.11
CA SER A 238 -19.66 11.07 -1.66
C SER A 238 -19.75 9.62 -1.18
N TRP A 239 -19.32 9.37 0.06
CA TRP A 239 -19.46 8.07 0.72
C TRP A 239 -20.90 7.58 0.76
N PHE A 240 -21.89 8.47 0.94
CA PHE A 240 -23.30 8.11 0.89
C PHE A 240 -23.69 7.52 -0.47
N LYS A 241 -23.35 8.21 -1.58
CA LYS A 241 -23.64 7.71 -2.94
C LYS A 241 -22.90 6.39 -3.21
N PHE A 242 -21.66 6.29 -2.74
CA PHE A 242 -20.85 5.09 -2.85
C PHE A 242 -21.52 3.87 -2.20
N TYR A 243 -21.84 3.95 -0.90
CA TYR A 243 -22.47 2.84 -0.18
C TYR A 243 -23.90 2.55 -0.64
N ARG A 244 -24.63 3.56 -1.12
CA ARG A 244 -25.94 3.34 -1.76
C ARG A 244 -25.80 2.46 -3.00
N LYS A 245 -24.85 2.79 -3.89
CA LYS A 245 -24.60 1.97 -5.09
C LYS A 245 -24.14 0.56 -4.76
N LEU A 246 -23.26 0.40 -3.77
CA LEU A 246 -22.88 -0.93 -3.29
C LEU A 246 -24.12 -1.72 -2.84
N GLY A 247 -25.05 -1.09 -2.11
CA GLY A 247 -26.31 -1.73 -1.71
C GLY A 247 -27.22 -2.14 -2.86
N GLU A 248 -27.26 -1.37 -3.95
CA GLU A 248 -27.98 -1.74 -5.18
C GLU A 248 -27.34 -2.97 -5.84
N LEU A 249 -26.00 -2.98 -5.94
CA LEU A 249 -25.24 -4.08 -6.53
C LEU A 249 -25.28 -5.35 -5.67
N GLU A 250 -25.26 -5.24 -4.34
CA GLU A 250 -25.42 -6.37 -3.40
C GLU A 250 -26.73 -7.10 -3.68
N LYS A 251 -27.84 -6.36 -3.85
CA LYS A 251 -29.15 -6.93 -4.18
C LYS A 251 -29.19 -7.54 -5.58
N LYS A 252 -28.60 -6.86 -6.56
CA LYS A 252 -28.59 -7.30 -7.96
C LYS A 252 -27.82 -8.61 -8.15
N TYR A 253 -26.68 -8.75 -7.48
CA TYR A 253 -25.77 -9.86 -7.68
C TYR A 253 -25.79 -10.91 -6.56
N ASP A 254 -26.56 -10.69 -5.48
CA ASP A 254 -26.62 -11.59 -4.33
C ASP A 254 -25.22 -11.97 -3.80
N ILE A 255 -24.47 -10.93 -3.42
CA ILE A 255 -23.11 -11.03 -2.87
C ILE A 255 -22.86 -9.84 -1.96
N LYS A 256 -22.16 -10.05 -0.83
CA LYS A 256 -21.79 -8.97 0.09
C LYS A 256 -20.70 -8.10 -0.52
N LEU A 257 -20.93 -6.79 -0.62
CA LEU A 257 -19.99 -5.79 -1.15
C LEU A 257 -19.58 -4.75 -0.11
N LYS A 258 -20.39 -4.56 0.95
CA LYS A 258 -20.06 -3.71 2.10
C LYS A 258 -19.24 -4.50 3.11
N LEU A 259 -18.00 -4.77 2.76
CA LEU A 259 -17.04 -5.43 3.65
C LEU A 259 -16.45 -4.41 4.65
N GLY A 260 -16.30 -4.85 5.90
CA GLY A 260 -15.70 -4.05 6.97
C GLY A 260 -14.61 -4.81 7.72
N PRO A 261 -14.01 -4.20 8.75
CA PRO A 261 -12.92 -4.82 9.52
C PRO A 261 -13.24 -6.23 10.06
N ILE A 262 -14.49 -6.47 10.47
CA ILE A 262 -14.94 -7.76 11.01
C ILE A 262 -14.86 -8.89 9.96
N ASP A 263 -15.09 -8.58 8.68
CA ASP A 263 -15.01 -9.54 7.57
C ASP A 263 -13.57 -10.04 7.31
N PHE A 264 -12.59 -9.33 7.88
CA PHE A 264 -11.16 -9.64 7.84
C PHE A 264 -10.59 -9.95 9.23
N LYS A 265 -11.45 -10.16 10.24
CA LYS A 265 -11.06 -10.44 11.63
C LYS A 265 -10.18 -9.34 12.26
N ILE A 266 -10.29 -8.11 11.77
CA ILE A 266 -9.53 -6.95 12.26
C ILE A 266 -10.31 -6.34 13.43
N SER A 267 -9.68 -6.25 14.60
CA SER A 267 -10.24 -5.62 15.78
C SER A 267 -9.56 -4.27 16.07
N ARG A 268 -10.24 -3.43 16.87
CA ARG A 268 -9.61 -2.21 17.40
C ARG A 268 -8.53 -2.60 18.40
N SER A 269 -7.43 -1.85 18.42
CA SER A 269 -6.32 -2.07 19.36
C SER A 269 -5.67 -0.74 19.74
N LYS A 270 -4.81 -0.76 20.76
CA LYS A 270 -4.05 0.40 21.23
C LYS A 270 -3.20 0.96 20.09
N ARG A 271 -3.15 2.28 19.95
CA ARG A 271 -2.23 2.97 19.04
C ARG A 271 -0.84 3.06 19.65
N ILE A 272 0.20 3.00 18.83
CA ILE A 272 1.54 3.41 19.27
C ILE A 272 1.50 4.85 19.81
N PRO A 273 2.26 5.16 20.87
CA PRO A 273 2.29 6.51 21.43
C PRO A 273 2.76 7.55 20.40
N LEU A 274 2.05 8.69 20.37
CA LEU A 274 2.50 9.86 19.64
C LEU A 274 3.72 10.47 20.36
N VAL A 275 4.74 10.78 19.58
CA VAL A 275 5.97 11.44 20.06
C VAL A 275 5.83 12.96 19.96
N PHE A 276 5.16 13.43 18.90
CA PHE A 276 4.85 14.84 18.69
C PHE A 276 3.35 15.07 18.58
N ARG A 277 2.92 16.29 18.83
CA ARG A 277 1.55 16.78 18.69
C ARG A 277 1.49 17.86 17.62
N LYS A 278 0.32 18.01 17.00
CA LYS A 278 0.05 19.10 16.07
C LYS A 278 0.29 20.45 16.77
N GLY A 279 1.10 21.30 16.13
CA GLY A 279 1.50 22.61 16.66
C GLY A 279 2.87 22.63 17.35
N ASP A 280 3.44 21.47 17.70
CA ASP A 280 4.77 21.39 18.31
C ASP A 280 5.82 22.05 17.41
N LYS A 281 6.77 22.73 18.05
CA LYS A 281 7.93 23.32 17.40
C LYS A 281 9.18 22.61 17.92
N LEU A 282 10.02 22.15 17.02
CA LEU A 282 11.21 21.38 17.37
C LEU A 282 12.31 21.54 16.32
N LYS A 283 13.53 21.18 16.73
CA LYS A 283 14.67 21.00 15.82
C LYS A 283 14.72 19.55 15.38
N ALA A 284 14.84 19.32 14.08
CA ALA A 284 14.99 17.99 13.51
C ALA A 284 16.18 17.98 12.55
N ARG A 285 16.86 16.83 12.44
CA ARG A 285 17.97 16.67 11.48
C ARG A 285 17.43 16.17 10.15
N VAL A 286 17.76 16.83 9.05
CA VAL A 286 17.42 16.36 7.71
C VAL A 286 18.29 15.14 7.37
N ILE A 287 17.67 14.02 7.02
CA ILE A 287 18.36 12.73 6.85
C ILE A 287 18.30 12.18 5.42
N MET A 288 17.28 12.53 4.64
CA MET A 288 17.16 12.13 3.24
C MET A 288 16.16 13.04 2.52
N PRO A 289 16.17 13.09 1.17
CA PRO A 289 15.08 13.72 0.44
C PRO A 289 13.76 13.00 0.72
N GLY A 290 12.65 13.69 0.52
CA GLY A 290 11.32 13.09 0.51
C GLY A 290 11.02 12.44 -0.84
N TRP A 291 9.92 11.68 -0.88
CA TRP A 291 9.52 10.97 -2.08
C TRP A 291 8.86 11.87 -3.14
N ILE A 292 8.28 13.01 -2.74
CA ILE A 292 7.72 14.01 -3.65
C ILE A 292 8.67 15.20 -3.77
N LYS A 293 8.75 15.79 -4.98
CA LYS A 293 9.54 17.01 -5.24
C LYS A 293 9.23 18.12 -4.21
N GLY A 294 10.27 18.63 -3.57
CA GLY A 294 10.19 19.70 -2.56
C GLY A 294 9.97 19.20 -1.13
N GLU A 295 9.87 17.90 -0.91
CA GLU A 295 9.88 17.31 0.42
C GLU A 295 11.29 16.91 0.85
N MET A 296 11.57 17.08 2.15
CA MET A 296 12.71 16.46 2.83
C MET A 296 12.20 15.61 3.99
N ILE A 297 12.94 14.56 4.35
CA ILE A 297 12.68 13.79 5.56
C ILE A 297 13.65 14.21 6.65
N ALA A 298 13.10 14.60 7.79
CA ALA A 298 13.86 14.89 8.99
C ALA A 298 13.62 13.82 10.07
N GLN A 299 14.55 13.71 11.01
CA GLN A 299 14.49 12.80 12.14
C GLN A 299 14.56 13.56 13.46
N ALA A 300 13.69 13.18 14.40
CA ALA A 300 13.71 13.56 15.81
C ALA A 300 13.05 12.46 16.65
N ASP A 301 13.53 12.22 17.87
CA ASP A 301 12.96 11.28 18.86
C ASP A 301 12.50 9.92 18.28
N ASN A 302 13.40 9.29 17.52
CA ASN A 302 13.19 8.00 16.88
C ASN A 302 11.94 7.94 15.96
N ARG A 303 11.61 9.08 15.32
CA ARG A 303 10.59 9.22 14.29
C ARG A 303 11.15 9.96 13.09
N CYS A 304 10.65 9.56 11.93
CA CYS A 304 10.79 10.32 10.70
C CYS A 304 9.64 11.31 10.55
N ILE A 305 9.92 12.45 9.93
CA ILE A 305 9.00 13.56 9.75
C ILE A 305 9.13 14.06 8.31
N THR A 306 8.02 14.10 7.58
CA THR A 306 7.99 14.75 6.26
C THR A 306 7.94 16.27 6.47
N VAL A 307 8.94 16.98 5.94
CA VAL A 307 9.01 18.44 5.95
C VAL A 307 8.74 18.95 4.54
N PHE A 308 7.62 19.66 4.37
CA PHE A 308 7.24 20.26 3.09
C PHE A 308 8.02 21.55 2.82
N GLU A 309 8.35 21.78 1.55
CA GLU A 309 8.97 23.02 1.05
C GLU A 309 10.27 23.36 1.81
N CYS A 310 11.04 22.34 2.17
CA CYS A 310 12.26 22.49 2.95
C CYS A 310 13.46 22.78 2.05
N ASN A 311 14.19 23.86 2.35
CA ASN A 311 15.35 24.30 1.57
C ASN A 311 16.70 23.87 2.18
N LYS A 312 16.67 23.01 3.21
CA LYS A 312 17.85 22.52 3.92
C LYS A 312 18.46 21.29 3.26
N ASN A 313 19.77 21.14 3.41
CA ASN A 313 20.51 20.00 2.89
C ASN A 313 20.48 18.82 3.87
N ILE A 314 20.80 17.63 3.36
CA ILE A 314 21.00 16.44 4.21
C ILE A 314 22.12 16.72 5.21
N GLY A 315 21.88 16.42 6.49
CA GLY A 315 22.79 16.69 7.60
C GLY A 315 22.43 17.95 8.38
N ASP A 316 21.75 18.92 7.77
CA ASP A 316 21.37 20.18 8.41
C ASP A 316 20.34 19.96 9.53
N ILE A 317 20.33 20.89 10.48
CA ILE A 317 19.26 21.01 11.46
C ILE A 317 18.24 22.03 10.95
N VAL A 318 16.97 21.64 10.93
CA VAL A 318 15.83 22.46 10.53
C VAL A 318 14.91 22.71 11.72
N ASN A 319 14.48 23.96 11.90
CA ASN A 319 13.39 24.28 12.83
C ASN A 319 12.07 24.01 12.11
N ILE A 320 11.21 23.21 12.73
CA ILE A 320 9.96 22.79 12.10
C ILE A 320 8.77 23.02 13.03
N ARG A 321 7.58 23.14 12.43
CA ARG A 321 6.30 23.04 13.11
C ARG A 321 5.51 21.85 12.61
N ILE A 322 5.06 20.98 13.52
CA ILE A 322 4.20 19.85 13.20
C ILE A 322 2.82 20.32 12.76
N LEU A 323 2.38 19.87 11.60
CA LEU A 323 1.10 20.19 10.96
C LEU A 323 0.05 19.10 11.18
N ASP A 324 0.47 17.83 11.19
CA ASP A 324 -0.40 16.67 11.37
C ASP A 324 0.39 15.51 12.00
N THR A 325 -0.33 14.66 12.74
CA THR A 325 0.19 13.49 13.48
C THR A 325 -0.72 12.26 13.33
N LYS A 326 -1.70 12.30 12.40
CA LYS A 326 -2.68 11.23 12.21
C LYS A 326 -1.98 9.90 11.91
N ASP A 327 -2.43 8.83 12.57
CA ASP A 327 -1.87 7.47 12.42
C ASP A 327 -0.35 7.40 12.68
N SER A 328 0.16 8.30 13.54
CA SER A 328 1.58 8.45 13.85
C SER A 328 2.45 8.79 12.65
N ILE A 329 1.86 9.38 11.61
CA ILE A 329 2.55 9.97 10.46
C ILE A 329 2.75 11.45 10.77
N TYR A 330 3.99 11.93 10.69
CA TYR A 330 4.34 13.30 11.07
C TYR A 330 4.57 14.15 9.82
N LEU A 331 3.72 15.14 9.65
CA LEU A 331 3.83 16.15 8.61
C LEU A 331 4.22 17.47 9.24
N ALA A 332 5.17 18.19 8.65
CA ALA A 332 5.70 19.43 9.18
C ALA A 332 6.03 20.43 8.08
N LYS A 333 6.24 21.69 8.48
CA LYS A 333 6.85 22.72 7.65
C LYS A 333 8.02 23.37 8.36
N GLU A 334 8.97 23.87 7.60
CA GLU A 334 10.06 24.72 8.09
C GLU A 334 9.48 26.04 8.67
N ILE A 335 10.08 26.56 9.75
CA ILE A 335 9.69 27.81 10.43
C ILE A 335 10.86 28.74 10.72
#